data_AF-A0A6M0ESA7-F1
#
_entry.id   AF-A0A6M0ESA7-F1
#
_cell.length_a   1.000
_cell.length_b   1.000
_cell.length_c   1.000
_cell.angle_alpha   90.00
_cell.angle_beta   90.00
_cell.angle_gamma   90.00
#
_symmetry.space_group_name_H-M   'P 1'
#
loop_
_entity.id
_entity.type
_entity.pdbx_description
1 polymer ?
#
loop_
_entity_poly.entity_id
_entity_poly.type
_entity_poly.pdbx_seq_one_letter_code
_entity_poly.pdbx_strand_id
1 'polypeptide(L)'
;MLLVSTYPGTLLRKGSKSQEVKKIQEQLNTQGYPCKVNGVFDDETYKQVKEFQRSQTFEDENLLDDDGIVGPLTWEKLFEEIPPEEPSEETMKVLRYIKTREHLYNVHDQPTYQDREGKGIFPSKGQEDQRSERVYPAFVLGPRRQVDSLTRQMHALLPNQDTAFIITDRLVQYPHEYLPYISGAKGVILIGSFVGIGDTEEELKDAKERHKQELWQLEQSIRLTQAMKRPIQSVVFAMGDSPRSKATEVQPTEVRTQMQAELDTLLEKYNLSGIEAPITWGADETALVAFAQALDFGQPPKKVLVRISNPESKHHYDAKKPSKEIVPGKLKAVGLTKVNPGWDFDSSFVTTNTDWDFEVAILTRQKDGKIDQYYKDLDDKLKQQEDKSKQEELDKKFLSRYRSYTPEQRSKLVIIDGRLFNGAWDSRCAFKSCDLLAFGSWGTFGNVVGATLAIAKILFFAKNPLAQKQLYLEAVAHDVFANGYAEAQRGELKERLAKAGIKFEHFDGYGTYKETTKVFEILNKFVNKRMSEHFKDTNCLEGKELRFTPQLWRTFESEVHLKPPLLEKIDQVGVFREDLDWNKN
;
A
#
# COMPACT_ATOMS: atom_id res chain seq x y z
N MET A 1 27.67 -18.16 -2.53
CA MET A 1 26.49 -17.60 -1.82
C MET A 1 26.84 -16.17 -1.44
N LEU A 2 26.21 -15.21 -2.11
CA LEU A 2 26.50 -13.79 -1.97
C LEU A 2 25.43 -13.15 -1.08
N LEU A 3 25.78 -12.12 -0.31
CA LEU A 3 24.82 -11.35 0.46
C LEU A 3 24.89 -9.89 0.04
N VAL A 4 23.77 -9.41 -0.49
CA VAL A 4 23.61 -8.08 -1.05
C VAL A 4 23.37 -7.08 0.07
N SER A 5 24.16 -6.01 0.10
CA SER A 5 23.88 -4.80 0.89
C SER A 5 22.42 -4.37 0.65
N THR A 6 21.62 -4.08 1.68
CA THR A 6 20.18 -3.85 1.47
C THR A 6 19.93 -2.62 0.58
N TYR A 7 19.38 -2.86 -0.63
CA TYR A 7 19.06 -1.82 -1.60
C TYR A 7 18.09 -0.79 -0.99
N PRO A 8 18.39 0.52 -1.07
CA PRO A 8 17.71 1.56 -0.29
C PRO A 8 16.28 1.87 -0.75
N GLY A 9 15.82 1.27 -1.85
CA GLY A 9 14.44 1.40 -2.33
C GLY A 9 14.15 2.60 -3.21
N THR A 10 15.19 3.18 -3.80
CA THR A 10 15.08 4.30 -4.74
C THR A 10 16.06 4.06 -5.88
N LEU A 11 15.60 4.20 -7.11
CA LEU A 11 16.45 4.14 -8.32
C LEU A 11 17.44 5.30 -8.29
N LEU A 12 18.72 5.05 -7.99
CA LEU A 12 19.73 6.11 -7.88
C LEU A 12 20.29 6.41 -9.26
N ARG A 13 20.16 7.66 -9.72
CA ARG A 13 20.40 8.07 -11.11
C ARG A 13 21.01 9.47 -11.17
N LYS A 14 21.45 9.89 -12.36
CA LYS A 14 22.05 11.21 -12.59
C LYS A 14 21.21 12.34 -11.96
N GLY A 15 21.81 13.08 -11.03
CA GLY A 15 21.17 14.13 -10.24
C GLY A 15 20.75 13.74 -8.82
N SER A 16 20.65 12.45 -8.47
CA SER A 16 20.40 11.96 -7.10
C SER A 16 21.48 12.47 -6.12
N LYS A 17 21.09 12.76 -4.87
CA LYS A 17 22.02 13.21 -3.82
C LYS A 17 21.71 12.55 -2.49
N SER A 18 22.57 11.65 -2.01
CA SER A 18 22.34 10.92 -0.76
C SER A 18 23.59 10.20 -0.24
N GLN A 19 23.51 9.57 0.94
CA GLN A 19 24.58 8.73 1.49
C GLN A 19 24.72 7.40 0.73
N GLU A 20 23.64 6.94 0.10
CA GLU A 20 23.61 5.74 -0.73
C GLU A 20 24.34 5.97 -2.06
N VAL A 21 24.23 7.18 -2.63
CA VAL A 21 25.10 7.62 -3.75
C VAL A 21 26.57 7.61 -3.32
N LYS A 22 26.87 8.06 -2.10
CA LYS A 22 28.25 8.03 -1.57
C LYS A 22 28.79 6.60 -1.44
N LYS A 23 27.97 5.65 -0.94
CA LYS A 23 28.30 4.21 -0.93
C LYS A 23 28.55 3.66 -2.32
N ILE A 24 27.71 3.99 -3.31
CA ILE A 24 27.89 3.59 -4.71
C ILE A 24 29.24 4.08 -5.24
N GLN A 25 29.58 5.35 -5.00
CA GLN A 25 30.86 5.92 -5.43
C GLN A 25 32.05 5.24 -4.73
N GLU A 26 31.94 4.93 -3.44
CA GLU A 26 32.96 4.19 -2.69
C GLU A 26 33.14 2.77 -3.26
N GLN A 27 32.06 2.09 -3.61
CA GLN A 27 32.08 0.72 -4.13
C GLN A 27 32.54 0.63 -5.59
N LEU A 28 32.11 1.56 -6.45
CA LEU A 28 32.63 1.70 -7.83
C LEU A 28 34.14 1.90 -7.81
N ASN A 29 34.66 2.78 -6.95
CA ASN A 29 36.10 2.98 -6.80
C ASN A 29 36.83 1.70 -6.36
N THR A 30 36.27 0.93 -5.41
CA THR A 30 36.81 -0.37 -4.97
C THR A 30 36.83 -1.39 -6.11
N GLN A 31 35.79 -1.43 -6.95
CA GLN A 31 35.71 -2.30 -8.13
C GLN A 31 36.49 -1.78 -9.36
N GLY A 32 37.23 -0.67 -9.25
CA GLY A 32 38.08 -0.14 -10.33
C GLY A 32 37.40 0.83 -11.30
N TYR A 33 36.22 1.36 -10.96
CA TYR A 33 35.44 2.31 -11.74
C TYR A 33 35.54 3.73 -11.13
N PRO A 34 36.55 4.54 -11.51
CA PRO A 34 36.96 5.71 -10.74
C PRO A 34 35.98 6.88 -10.83
N CYS A 35 35.38 7.27 -9.70
CA CYS A 35 34.46 8.40 -9.58
C CYS A 35 34.68 9.20 -8.30
N LYS A 36 34.20 10.45 -8.25
CA LYS A 36 34.40 11.34 -7.11
C LYS A 36 33.41 11.03 -5.98
N VAL A 37 33.88 10.48 -4.86
CA VAL A 37 33.08 10.30 -3.64
C VAL A 37 32.63 11.65 -3.08
N ASN A 38 31.40 12.05 -3.41
CA ASN A 38 30.80 13.35 -3.06
C ASN A 38 29.33 13.25 -2.62
N GLY A 39 28.69 12.07 -2.75
CA GLY A 39 27.27 11.88 -2.45
C GLY A 39 26.31 12.51 -3.47
N VAL A 40 26.79 12.90 -4.65
CA VAL A 40 26.06 13.52 -5.76
C VAL A 40 26.30 12.71 -7.02
N PHE A 41 25.23 12.15 -7.60
CA PHE A 41 25.31 11.25 -8.75
C PHE A 41 25.52 12.10 -10.02
N ASP A 42 26.77 12.49 -10.25
CA ASP A 42 27.21 13.38 -11.31
C ASP A 42 27.47 12.63 -12.64
N ASP A 43 27.86 13.37 -13.67
CA ASP A 43 28.14 12.86 -15.02
C ASP A 43 29.20 11.74 -15.04
N GLU A 44 30.22 11.83 -14.19
CA GLU A 44 31.25 10.79 -14.09
C GLU A 44 30.73 9.58 -13.32
N THR A 45 29.98 9.78 -12.22
CA THR A 45 29.28 8.68 -11.52
C THR A 45 28.35 7.92 -12.48
N TYR A 46 27.57 8.61 -13.30
CA TYR A 46 26.70 8.00 -14.32
C TYR A 46 27.47 7.19 -15.36
N LYS A 47 28.58 7.74 -15.87
CA LYS A 47 29.46 7.05 -16.83
C LYS A 47 30.09 5.79 -16.22
N GLN A 48 30.56 5.85 -14.98
CA GLN A 48 31.13 4.70 -14.28
C GLN A 48 30.08 3.62 -13.96
N VAL A 49 28.83 4.00 -13.65
CA VAL A 49 27.73 3.03 -13.48
C VAL A 49 27.42 2.31 -14.80
N LYS A 50 27.35 3.01 -15.94
CA LYS A 50 27.16 2.35 -17.26
C LYS A 50 28.28 1.35 -17.56
N GLU A 51 29.53 1.75 -17.35
CA GLU A 51 30.68 0.89 -17.67
C GLU A 51 30.77 -0.31 -16.72
N PHE A 52 30.42 -0.11 -15.45
CA PHE A 52 30.20 -1.19 -14.51
C PHE A 52 29.10 -2.16 -15.01
N GLN A 53 27.89 -1.67 -15.32
CA GLN A 53 26.77 -2.52 -15.77
C GLN A 53 27.15 -3.43 -16.95
N ARG A 54 27.85 -2.89 -17.96
CA ARG A 54 28.35 -3.64 -19.13
C ARG A 54 29.29 -4.80 -18.80
N SER A 55 29.99 -4.73 -17.66
CA SER A 55 30.91 -5.78 -17.21
C SER A 55 30.22 -6.94 -16.48
N GLN A 56 28.94 -6.78 -16.12
CA GLN A 56 28.24 -7.69 -15.21
C GLN A 56 27.29 -8.63 -15.96
N THR A 57 27.42 -9.92 -15.65
CA THR A 57 26.51 -10.99 -16.06
C THR A 57 25.83 -11.62 -14.86
N PHE A 58 24.67 -12.24 -15.11
CA PHE A 58 23.97 -13.10 -14.17
C PHE A 58 24.34 -14.58 -14.34
N GLU A 59 23.88 -15.42 -13.40
CA GLU A 59 24.07 -16.88 -13.44
C GLU A 59 23.43 -17.56 -14.66
N ASP A 60 22.43 -16.91 -15.28
CA ASP A 60 21.75 -17.31 -16.52
C ASP A 60 22.39 -16.70 -17.78
N GLU A 61 23.68 -16.31 -17.71
CA GLU A 61 24.51 -15.69 -18.76
C GLU A 61 23.99 -14.36 -19.34
N ASN A 62 22.81 -13.90 -18.94
CA ASN A 62 22.26 -12.60 -19.31
C ASN A 62 23.11 -11.43 -18.77
N LEU A 63 23.27 -10.39 -19.59
CA LEU A 63 23.93 -9.13 -19.22
C LEU A 63 23.00 -8.23 -18.41
N LEU A 64 23.59 -7.35 -17.58
CA LEU A 64 22.88 -6.26 -16.93
C LEU A 64 22.68 -5.08 -17.90
N ASP A 65 21.44 -4.55 -17.98
CA ASP A 65 21.10 -3.38 -18.78
C ASP A 65 21.99 -2.17 -18.43
N ASP A 66 22.54 -1.50 -19.45
CA ASP A 66 23.52 -0.41 -19.27
C ASP A 66 22.91 0.96 -18.98
N ASP A 67 21.69 1.06 -18.44
CA ASP A 67 20.91 2.31 -18.38
C ASP A 67 21.58 3.50 -17.63
N GLY A 68 22.58 3.21 -16.79
CA GLY A 68 23.28 4.17 -15.94
C GLY A 68 22.51 4.53 -14.67
N ILE A 69 21.52 3.72 -14.31
CA ILE A 69 20.72 3.82 -13.09
C ILE A 69 21.19 2.70 -12.15
N VAL A 70 21.59 3.05 -10.93
CA VAL A 70 21.74 2.06 -9.87
C VAL A 70 20.36 1.72 -9.34
N GLY A 71 19.69 0.87 -10.12
CA GLY A 71 18.61 0.02 -9.64
C GLY A 71 19.15 -1.15 -8.82
N PRO A 72 18.27 -2.07 -8.41
CA PRO A 72 18.62 -3.10 -7.45
C PRO A 72 19.55 -4.18 -8.00
N LEU A 73 19.44 -4.50 -9.28
CA LEU A 73 20.31 -5.43 -9.97
C LEU A 73 21.76 -4.91 -10.04
N THR A 74 21.90 -3.62 -10.37
CA THR A 74 23.18 -2.91 -10.32
C THR A 74 23.72 -2.81 -8.90
N TRP A 75 22.85 -2.62 -7.90
CA TRP A 75 23.24 -2.58 -6.49
C TRP A 75 23.65 -3.96 -5.95
N GLU A 76 22.96 -5.02 -6.34
CA GLU A 76 23.31 -6.43 -6.09
C GLU A 76 24.74 -6.69 -6.58
N LYS A 77 25.01 -6.46 -7.87
CA LYS A 77 26.35 -6.62 -8.45
C LYS A 77 27.41 -5.68 -7.85
N LEU A 78 27.06 -4.44 -7.48
CA LEU A 78 28.02 -3.52 -6.83
C LEU A 78 28.46 -4.03 -5.46
N PHE A 79 27.52 -4.48 -4.64
CA PHE A 79 27.73 -4.86 -3.25
C PHE A 79 27.76 -6.39 -3.04
N GLU A 80 28.22 -7.13 -4.06
CA GLU A 80 28.42 -8.57 -4.08
C GLU A 80 29.72 -8.99 -3.32
N GLU A 81 29.86 -8.65 -2.04
CA GLU A 81 30.99 -9.11 -1.21
C GLU A 81 30.61 -9.75 0.13
N ILE A 82 31.37 -10.79 0.48
CA ILE A 82 31.50 -11.53 1.75
C ILE A 82 30.21 -11.64 2.59
N PRO A 83 29.58 -12.83 2.67
CA PRO A 83 28.49 -13.02 3.61
C PRO A 83 28.97 -12.79 5.06
N PRO A 84 28.27 -11.98 5.90
CA PRO A 84 28.32 -12.18 7.35
C PRO A 84 28.06 -13.65 7.67
N GLU A 85 28.69 -14.13 8.76
CA GLU A 85 28.80 -15.54 9.21
C GLU A 85 27.79 -16.50 8.56
N GLU A 86 28.28 -17.57 7.91
CA GLU A 86 27.44 -18.59 7.25
C GLU A 86 26.19 -18.88 8.09
N PRO A 87 24.97 -18.84 7.50
CA PRO A 87 23.74 -18.93 8.26
C PRO A 87 23.80 -20.12 9.22
N SER A 88 23.51 -19.89 10.50
CA SER A 88 23.83 -20.87 11.55
C SER A 88 23.25 -22.24 11.21
N GLU A 89 23.84 -23.32 11.72
CA GLU A 89 23.37 -24.68 11.39
C GLU A 89 21.89 -24.91 11.82
N GLU A 90 21.34 -24.14 12.76
CA GLU A 90 19.90 -24.05 13.04
C GLU A 90 19.12 -23.41 11.87
N THR A 91 19.62 -22.28 11.37
CA THR A 91 19.06 -21.56 10.21
C THR A 91 19.10 -22.45 8.95
N MET A 92 20.23 -23.10 8.70
CA MET A 92 20.39 -24.05 7.57
C MET A 92 19.53 -25.30 7.72
N LYS A 93 19.28 -25.81 8.94
CA LYS A 93 18.28 -26.88 9.16
C LYS A 93 16.87 -26.46 8.75
N VAL A 94 16.47 -25.20 9.02
CA VAL A 94 15.15 -24.67 8.58
C VAL A 94 15.11 -24.50 7.07
N LEU A 95 16.15 -23.90 6.45
CA LEU A 95 16.24 -23.72 5.00
C LEU A 95 16.22 -25.06 4.24
N ARG A 96 17.01 -26.04 4.67
CA ARG A 96 16.99 -27.42 4.12
C ARG A 96 15.60 -28.05 4.24
N TYR A 97 14.90 -27.85 5.37
CA TYR A 97 13.54 -28.36 5.56
C TYR A 97 12.53 -27.70 4.61
N ILE A 98 12.55 -26.37 4.47
CA ILE A 98 11.71 -25.63 3.50
C ILE A 98 11.92 -26.22 2.10
N LYS A 99 13.18 -26.43 1.68
CA LYS A 99 13.51 -26.98 0.37
C LYS A 99 12.96 -28.40 0.12
N THR A 100 12.86 -29.27 1.14
CA THR A 100 12.21 -30.59 0.96
C THR A 100 10.73 -30.51 0.52
N ARG A 101 10.11 -29.33 0.64
CA ARG A 101 8.71 -29.05 0.32
C ARG A 101 8.53 -28.16 -0.91
N GLU A 102 9.60 -27.85 -1.64
CA GLU A 102 9.63 -26.98 -2.83
C GLU A 102 8.48 -27.26 -3.82
N HIS A 103 8.29 -28.52 -4.18
CA HIS A 103 7.25 -29.04 -5.08
C HIS A 103 5.78 -28.86 -4.61
N LEU A 104 5.54 -28.38 -3.39
CA LEU A 104 4.19 -28.11 -2.84
C LEU A 104 3.89 -26.61 -2.69
N TYR A 105 4.91 -25.75 -2.73
CA TYR A 105 4.82 -24.35 -2.32
C TYR A 105 5.54 -23.37 -3.26
N ASN A 106 6.09 -23.86 -4.38
CA ASN A 106 6.86 -23.07 -5.35
C ASN A 106 8.03 -22.29 -4.71
N VAL A 107 8.80 -22.96 -3.83
CA VAL A 107 10.04 -22.40 -3.29
C VAL A 107 11.05 -22.23 -4.43
N HIS A 108 11.85 -21.16 -4.39
CA HIS A 108 12.91 -20.89 -5.35
C HIS A 108 14.20 -20.53 -4.60
N ASP A 109 15.33 -21.16 -4.95
CA ASP A 109 16.65 -20.80 -4.38
C ASP A 109 17.05 -19.35 -4.72
N GLN A 110 16.63 -18.90 -5.91
CA GLN A 110 16.93 -17.59 -6.49
C GLN A 110 15.77 -17.08 -7.34
N PRO A 111 15.67 -15.76 -7.55
CA PRO A 111 14.65 -15.13 -8.41
C PRO A 111 14.85 -15.56 -9.87
N THR A 112 13.75 -15.84 -10.57
CA THR A 112 13.76 -16.21 -11.99
C THR A 112 14.16 -15.03 -12.89
N TYR A 113 14.53 -15.29 -14.15
CA TYR A 113 14.76 -14.23 -15.14
C TYR A 113 13.53 -13.30 -15.29
N GLN A 114 12.31 -13.87 -15.25
CA GLN A 114 11.07 -13.08 -15.27
C GLN A 114 10.93 -12.19 -14.03
N ASP A 115 11.33 -12.67 -12.85
CA ASP A 115 11.38 -11.85 -11.62
C ASP A 115 12.40 -10.72 -11.75
N ARG A 116 13.61 -11.01 -12.25
CA ARG A 116 14.74 -10.07 -12.35
C ARG A 116 14.41 -8.81 -13.14
N GLU A 117 13.77 -8.94 -14.31
CA GLU A 117 13.54 -7.79 -15.20
C GLU A 117 12.40 -6.85 -14.78
N GLY A 118 11.53 -7.25 -13.84
CA GLY A 118 10.34 -6.47 -13.45
C GLY A 118 9.34 -6.22 -14.59
N LYS A 119 9.45 -6.96 -15.70
CA LYS A 119 8.59 -6.84 -16.87
C LYS A 119 7.30 -7.64 -16.68
N GLY A 120 6.32 -7.05 -15.98
CA GLY A 120 4.95 -7.55 -16.00
C GLY A 120 4.36 -7.47 -17.43
N ILE A 121 4.32 -8.59 -18.15
CA ILE A 121 3.78 -8.71 -19.51
C ILE A 121 2.36 -9.30 -19.46
N PHE A 122 1.50 -8.84 -20.39
CA PHE A 122 0.09 -9.19 -20.47
C PHE A 122 -0.17 -10.71 -20.55
N PRO A 123 -1.01 -11.29 -19.67
CA PRO A 123 -1.59 -12.60 -19.90
C PRO A 123 -2.65 -12.51 -21.00
N SER A 124 -2.30 -12.93 -22.22
CA SER A 124 -3.30 -13.26 -23.23
C SER A 124 -4.08 -14.50 -22.77
N LYS A 125 -5.38 -14.60 -23.12
CA LYS A 125 -6.29 -15.63 -22.60
C LYS A 125 -5.76 -17.04 -22.88
N GLY A 126 -5.28 -17.73 -21.85
CA GLY A 126 -4.76 -19.10 -21.92
C GLY A 126 -3.33 -19.30 -21.44
N GLN A 127 -2.65 -18.27 -20.92
CA GLN A 127 -1.34 -18.40 -20.26
C GLN A 127 -1.44 -18.25 -18.73
N GLU A 128 -0.42 -18.74 -18.02
CA GLU A 128 -0.36 -18.80 -16.56
C GLU A 128 -0.23 -17.41 -15.89
N ASP A 129 -0.60 -17.34 -14.61
CA ASP A 129 -0.56 -16.12 -13.78
C ASP A 129 0.89 -15.72 -13.41
N GLN A 130 1.59 -15.10 -14.37
CA GLN A 130 2.96 -14.61 -14.20
C GLN A 130 3.00 -13.36 -13.31
N ARG A 131 2.85 -13.55 -12.00
CA ARG A 131 2.97 -12.52 -10.95
C ARG A 131 4.43 -12.05 -10.71
N SER A 132 5.10 -11.60 -11.77
CA SER A 132 6.35 -10.86 -11.67
C SER A 132 6.12 -9.35 -11.71
N GLU A 133 6.41 -8.69 -10.58
CA GLU A 133 7.11 -7.40 -10.57
C GLU A 133 8.00 -7.33 -9.32
N ARG A 134 9.26 -7.77 -9.43
CA ARG A 134 10.28 -7.63 -8.36
C ARG A 134 10.77 -6.18 -8.25
N VAL A 135 9.86 -5.24 -7.99
CA VAL A 135 10.22 -3.85 -7.72
C VAL A 135 10.93 -3.82 -6.37
N TYR A 136 12.25 -3.66 -6.38
CA TYR A 136 12.98 -3.57 -5.14
C TYR A 136 12.69 -2.24 -4.40
N PRO A 137 12.66 -2.26 -3.06
CA PRO A 137 13.01 -3.42 -2.24
C PRO A 137 11.84 -4.42 -2.25
N ALA A 138 12.17 -5.70 -2.45
CA ALA A 138 11.18 -6.77 -2.41
C ALA A 138 10.61 -6.97 -1.00
N PHE A 139 11.24 -6.35 0.01
CA PHE A 139 10.90 -6.51 1.42
C PHE A 139 9.67 -5.74 1.90
N VAL A 140 9.05 -4.87 1.07
CA VAL A 140 7.74 -4.28 1.40
C VAL A 140 6.80 -4.29 0.20
N LEU A 141 6.02 -5.36 0.10
CA LEU A 141 4.84 -5.45 -0.77
C LEU A 141 3.58 -5.40 0.07
N GLY A 142 2.49 -4.96 -0.53
CA GLY A 142 1.15 -5.21 -0.02
C GLY A 142 0.72 -6.65 -0.32
N PRO A 143 -0.23 -7.22 0.45
CA PRO A 143 -0.78 -8.55 0.19
C PRO A 143 -1.65 -8.59 -1.10
N ARG A 144 -2.01 -7.42 -1.64
CA ARG A 144 -2.54 -7.24 -2.99
C ARG A 144 -1.81 -6.09 -3.70
N ARG A 145 -1.62 -6.21 -5.02
CA ARG A 145 -0.93 -5.19 -5.83
C ARG A 145 -1.56 -3.80 -5.71
N GLN A 146 -2.89 -3.71 -5.60
CA GLN A 146 -3.61 -2.44 -5.49
C GLN A 146 -3.16 -1.56 -4.32
N VAL A 147 -2.58 -2.14 -3.27
CA VAL A 147 -2.04 -1.41 -2.12
C VAL A 147 -0.51 -1.27 -2.12
N ASP A 148 0.23 -1.77 -3.14
CA ASP A 148 1.70 -1.75 -3.14
C ASP A 148 2.30 -0.35 -3.01
N SER A 149 1.90 0.59 -3.89
CA SER A 149 2.41 1.96 -3.87
C SER A 149 2.15 2.63 -2.53
N LEU A 150 0.92 2.49 -2.00
CA LEU A 150 0.52 3.02 -0.70
C LEU A 150 1.31 2.38 0.45
N THR A 151 1.46 1.06 0.44
CA THR A 151 2.20 0.30 1.46
C THR A 151 3.66 0.75 1.49
N ARG A 152 4.28 0.94 0.33
CA ARG A 152 5.64 1.47 0.20
C ARG A 152 5.72 2.92 0.72
N GLN A 153 4.84 3.82 0.27
CA GLN A 153 4.77 5.22 0.76
C GLN A 153 4.67 5.29 2.29
N MET A 154 3.85 4.43 2.90
CA MET A 154 3.67 4.36 4.35
C MET A 154 4.88 3.78 5.09
N HIS A 155 5.58 2.80 4.51
CA HIS A 155 6.85 2.32 5.07
C HIS A 155 7.94 3.41 5.07
N ALA A 156 8.01 4.23 4.02
CA ALA A 156 8.95 5.37 3.97
C ALA A 156 8.66 6.47 5.00
N LEU A 157 7.46 6.48 5.59
CA LEU A 157 7.07 7.35 6.70
C LEU A 157 7.38 6.79 8.09
N LEU A 158 7.80 5.52 8.21
CA LEU A 158 8.05 4.92 9.52
C LEU A 158 9.33 5.48 10.15
N PRO A 159 9.31 5.90 11.44
CA PRO A 159 10.53 6.27 12.16
C PRO A 159 11.42 5.05 12.46
N ASN A 160 10.83 3.86 12.59
CA ASN A 160 11.49 2.63 13.01
C ASN A 160 11.95 1.81 11.79
N GLN A 161 12.93 2.33 11.05
CA GLN A 161 13.52 1.69 9.85
C GLN A 161 14.41 0.45 10.19
N ASP A 162 14.40 0.00 11.43
CA ASP A 162 15.14 -1.15 11.97
C ASP A 162 14.23 -2.35 12.34
N THR A 163 12.94 -2.28 12.01
CA THR A 163 12.01 -3.41 12.07
C THR A 163 11.85 -4.02 10.68
N ALA A 164 11.99 -5.35 10.57
CA ALA A 164 11.75 -6.06 9.32
C ALA A 164 10.28 -6.48 9.19
N PHE A 165 9.63 -6.04 8.12
CA PHE A 165 8.25 -6.41 7.78
C PHE A 165 8.28 -7.54 6.75
N ILE A 166 7.73 -8.70 7.09
CA ILE A 166 7.94 -9.93 6.33
C ILE A 166 6.61 -10.52 5.90
N ILE A 167 6.35 -10.62 4.60
CA ILE A 167 5.21 -11.38 4.09
C ILE A 167 5.58 -12.88 4.12
N THR A 168 4.80 -13.71 4.81
CA THR A 168 5.19 -15.09 5.13
C THR A 168 5.23 -16.02 3.92
N ASP A 169 4.40 -15.78 2.90
CA ASP A 169 4.45 -16.56 1.65
C ASP A 169 5.74 -16.25 0.87
N ARG A 170 6.10 -14.97 0.73
CA ARG A 170 7.31 -14.52 0.03
C ARG A 170 8.60 -14.89 0.76
N LEU A 171 8.62 -14.87 2.10
CA LEU A 171 9.75 -15.40 2.87
C LEU A 171 9.97 -16.89 2.58
N VAL A 172 8.91 -17.68 2.47
CA VAL A 172 9.03 -19.11 2.19
C VAL A 172 9.29 -19.39 0.70
N GLN A 173 8.85 -18.49 -0.19
CA GLN A 173 9.12 -18.56 -1.62
C GLN A 173 10.59 -18.24 -1.96
N TYR A 174 11.18 -17.20 -1.37
CA TYR A 174 12.54 -16.72 -1.67
C TYR A 174 13.40 -16.56 -0.39
N PRO A 175 13.57 -17.61 0.44
CA PRO A 175 14.07 -17.46 1.81
C PRO A 175 15.47 -16.89 1.92
N HIS A 176 16.32 -17.12 0.91
CA HIS A 176 17.70 -16.60 0.89
C HIS A 176 17.76 -15.07 0.70
N GLU A 177 16.81 -14.45 -0.02
CA GLU A 177 16.77 -12.99 -0.24
C GLU A 177 16.46 -12.21 1.06
N TYR A 178 15.66 -12.80 1.93
CA TYR A 178 15.22 -12.16 3.18
C TYR A 178 16.24 -12.29 4.33
N LEU A 179 17.22 -13.19 4.24
CA LEU A 179 18.27 -13.36 5.26
C LEU A 179 19.02 -12.04 5.59
N PRO A 180 19.54 -11.25 4.64
CA PRO A 180 20.23 -9.99 4.97
C PRO A 180 19.27 -8.95 5.59
N TYR A 181 18.00 -8.91 5.18
CA TYR A 181 17.00 -7.99 5.74
C TYR A 181 16.62 -8.35 7.18
N ILE A 182 16.34 -9.63 7.45
CA ILE A 182 16.06 -10.13 8.80
C ILE A 182 17.30 -9.97 9.70
N SER A 183 18.51 -10.24 9.16
CA SER A 183 19.76 -10.07 9.91
C SER A 183 20.04 -8.60 10.27
N GLY A 184 19.74 -7.65 9.37
CA GLY A 184 19.90 -6.21 9.63
C GLY A 184 18.91 -5.62 10.65
N ALA A 185 17.78 -6.28 10.90
CA ALA A 185 16.73 -5.78 11.78
C ALA A 185 16.99 -6.04 13.28
N LYS A 186 16.40 -5.19 14.15
CA LYS A 186 16.32 -5.41 15.60
C LYS A 186 15.12 -6.26 16.02
N GLY A 187 14.10 -6.34 15.16
CA GLY A 187 12.89 -7.14 15.38
C GLY A 187 12.14 -7.37 14.07
N VAL A 188 11.24 -8.34 14.09
CA VAL A 188 10.50 -8.80 12.90
C VAL A 188 9.00 -8.78 13.18
N ILE A 189 8.21 -8.31 12.21
CA ILE A 189 6.76 -8.52 12.19
C ILE A 189 6.43 -9.41 11.00
N LEU A 190 5.78 -10.54 11.29
CA LEU A 190 5.32 -11.49 10.28
C LEU A 190 3.91 -11.09 9.82
N ILE A 191 3.70 -11.06 8.52
CA ILE A 191 2.50 -10.54 7.87
C ILE A 191 1.97 -11.62 6.94
N GLY A 192 0.67 -11.88 6.96
CA GLY A 192 0.06 -12.81 6.02
C GLY A 192 -1.46 -12.66 5.99
N SER A 193 -2.09 -13.61 5.32
CA SER A 193 -3.55 -13.70 5.25
C SER A 193 -3.97 -15.13 4.96
N PHE A 194 -5.12 -15.50 5.49
CA PHE A 194 -5.81 -16.72 5.08
C PHE A 194 -6.70 -16.44 3.87
N VAL A 195 -6.73 -17.33 2.89
CA VAL A 195 -7.61 -17.19 1.73
C VAL A 195 -9.07 -17.05 2.17
N GLY A 196 -9.85 -16.25 1.42
CA GLY A 196 -11.28 -16.13 1.62
C GLY A 196 -12.03 -17.45 1.35
N ILE A 197 -13.25 -17.55 1.85
CA ILE A 197 -14.10 -18.74 1.73
C ILE A 197 -15.10 -18.50 0.60
N GLY A 198 -15.18 -19.40 -0.39
CA GLY A 198 -16.13 -19.32 -1.50
C GLY A 198 -17.59 -19.59 -1.12
N ASP A 199 -18.47 -19.68 -2.12
CA ASP A 199 -19.90 -19.97 -1.91
C ASP A 199 -20.22 -21.48 -1.97
N THR A 200 -19.36 -22.29 -2.58
CA THR A 200 -19.52 -23.75 -2.76
C THR A 200 -18.78 -24.60 -1.74
N GLU A 201 -19.17 -25.88 -1.59
CA GLU A 201 -18.45 -26.84 -0.74
C GLU A 201 -17.05 -27.18 -1.26
N GLU A 202 -16.83 -27.11 -2.57
CA GLU A 202 -15.54 -27.33 -3.22
C GLU A 202 -14.58 -26.17 -2.92
N GLU A 203 -15.00 -24.91 -3.11
CA GLU A 203 -14.21 -23.73 -2.72
C GLU A 203 -13.93 -23.70 -1.20
N LEU A 204 -14.87 -24.14 -0.36
CA LEU A 204 -14.67 -24.25 1.10
C LEU A 204 -13.63 -25.33 1.46
N LYS A 205 -13.63 -26.45 0.74
CA LYS A 205 -12.62 -27.51 0.91
C LYS A 205 -11.25 -27.03 0.47
N ASP A 206 -11.16 -26.40 -0.69
CA ASP A 206 -9.89 -25.93 -1.25
C ASP A 206 -9.32 -24.75 -0.43
N ALA A 207 -10.19 -23.87 0.08
CA ALA A 207 -9.81 -22.87 1.08
C ALA A 207 -9.21 -23.51 2.34
N LYS A 208 -9.79 -24.59 2.87
CA LYS A 208 -9.27 -25.30 4.05
C LYS A 208 -7.94 -26.01 3.80
N GLU A 209 -7.68 -26.53 2.60
CA GLU A 209 -6.35 -27.05 2.27
C GLU A 209 -5.33 -25.91 2.15
N ARG A 210 -5.72 -24.80 1.52
CA ARG A 210 -4.92 -23.57 1.39
C ARG A 210 -4.60 -22.92 2.74
N HIS A 211 -5.52 -22.93 3.70
CA HIS A 211 -5.28 -22.46 5.08
C HIS A 211 -4.15 -23.24 5.77
N LYS A 212 -4.04 -24.55 5.55
CA LYS A 212 -2.92 -25.35 6.07
C LYS A 212 -1.58 -24.96 5.43
N GLN A 213 -1.60 -24.60 4.14
CA GLN A 213 -0.42 -24.10 3.44
C GLN A 213 0.03 -22.75 4.04
N GLU A 214 -0.91 -21.85 4.30
CA GLU A 214 -0.68 -20.51 4.85
C GLU A 214 -0.20 -20.59 6.32
N LEU A 215 -0.76 -21.50 7.14
CA LEU A 215 -0.24 -21.83 8.48
C LEU A 215 1.17 -22.45 8.42
N TRP A 216 1.44 -23.34 7.46
CA TRP A 216 2.78 -23.92 7.30
C TRP A 216 3.82 -22.87 6.88
N GLN A 217 3.45 -21.91 6.02
CA GLN A 217 4.30 -20.79 5.64
C GLN A 217 4.61 -19.87 6.83
N LEU A 218 3.61 -19.56 7.66
CA LEU A 218 3.81 -18.84 8.92
C LEU A 218 4.73 -19.60 9.88
N GLU A 219 4.51 -20.91 10.07
CA GLU A 219 5.38 -21.74 10.92
C GLU A 219 6.83 -21.69 10.44
N GLN A 220 7.08 -21.83 9.14
CA GLN A 220 8.45 -21.80 8.61
C GLN A 220 9.07 -20.41 8.77
N SER A 221 8.27 -19.34 8.63
CA SER A 221 8.67 -17.95 8.87
C SER A 221 9.06 -17.69 10.33
N ILE A 222 8.28 -18.23 11.29
CA ILE A 222 8.59 -18.20 12.72
C ILE A 222 9.90 -18.95 12.99
N ARG A 223 10.01 -20.19 12.52
CA ARG A 223 11.19 -21.05 12.72
C ARG A 223 12.47 -20.40 12.18
N LEU A 224 12.42 -19.82 10.98
CA LEU A 224 13.57 -19.18 10.36
C LEU A 224 13.99 -17.92 11.14
N THR A 225 13.03 -17.07 11.51
CA THR A 225 13.27 -15.84 12.30
C THR A 225 13.86 -16.16 13.67
N GLN A 226 13.36 -17.19 14.36
CA GLN A 226 13.88 -17.64 15.65
C GLN A 226 15.28 -18.26 15.53
N ALA A 227 15.55 -19.06 14.48
CA ALA A 227 16.88 -19.61 14.22
C ALA A 227 17.93 -18.52 13.97
N MET A 228 17.53 -17.44 13.28
CA MET A 228 18.33 -16.24 13.07
C MET A 228 18.45 -15.33 14.31
N LYS A 229 17.90 -15.74 15.46
CA LYS A 229 17.97 -15.02 16.74
C LYS A 229 17.45 -13.58 16.63
N ARG A 230 16.29 -13.41 15.99
CA ARG A 230 15.57 -12.14 15.88
C ARG A 230 14.23 -12.23 16.61
N PRO A 231 13.85 -11.21 17.43
CA PRO A 231 12.59 -11.24 18.16
C PRO A 231 11.42 -10.96 17.20
N ILE A 232 10.41 -11.82 17.25
CA ILE A 232 9.14 -11.60 16.57
C ILE A 232 8.32 -10.66 17.46
N GLN A 233 8.08 -9.45 16.97
CA GLN A 233 7.34 -8.39 17.67
C GLN A 233 5.83 -8.55 17.51
N SER A 234 5.38 -9.08 16.36
CA SER A 234 3.96 -9.33 16.09
C SER A 234 3.77 -10.32 14.95
N VAL A 235 2.57 -10.90 14.88
CA VAL A 235 2.06 -11.70 13.76
C VAL A 235 0.71 -11.14 13.33
N VAL A 236 0.63 -10.59 12.11
CA VAL A 236 -0.55 -9.88 11.59
C VAL A 236 -1.20 -10.67 10.46
N PHE A 237 -2.33 -11.30 10.77
CA PHE A 237 -3.11 -12.13 9.84
C PHE A 237 -4.56 -11.64 9.75
N ALA A 238 -5.15 -11.77 8.56
CA ALA A 238 -6.56 -11.48 8.28
C ALA A 238 -7.13 -12.49 7.27
N MET A 239 -8.46 -12.64 7.23
CA MET A 239 -9.16 -13.40 6.20
C MET A 239 -9.32 -12.57 4.91
N GLY A 240 -9.12 -13.20 3.76
CA GLY A 240 -9.45 -12.63 2.45
C GLY A 240 -10.96 -12.49 2.18
N ASP A 241 -11.30 -11.82 1.09
CA ASP A 241 -12.69 -11.59 0.67
C ASP A 241 -13.48 -12.90 0.53
N SER A 242 -14.67 -12.97 1.12
CA SER A 242 -15.59 -14.10 1.02
C SER A 242 -16.93 -13.64 0.42
N PRO A 243 -17.58 -14.42 -0.48
CA PRO A 243 -18.77 -13.94 -1.19
C PRO A 243 -20.03 -13.71 -0.35
N ARG A 244 -21.01 -13.14 -1.04
CA ARG A 244 -22.23 -12.52 -0.50
C ARG A 244 -23.17 -13.50 0.21
N SER A 245 -23.15 -14.78 -0.12
CA SER A 245 -24.07 -15.77 0.45
C SER A 245 -23.58 -16.19 1.82
N LYS A 246 -22.30 -16.56 1.92
CA LYS A 246 -21.71 -17.14 3.13
C LYS A 246 -21.34 -16.14 4.21
N ALA A 247 -20.88 -14.93 3.89
CA ALA A 247 -20.40 -13.97 4.89
C ALA A 247 -21.42 -13.65 6.02
N THR A 248 -22.73 -13.77 5.74
CA THR A 248 -23.83 -13.57 6.71
C THR A 248 -24.30 -14.84 7.44
N GLU A 249 -23.74 -16.01 7.13
CA GLU A 249 -24.09 -17.29 7.76
C GLU A 249 -23.12 -17.66 8.90
N VAL A 250 -23.49 -18.69 9.67
CA VAL A 250 -22.69 -19.18 10.81
C VAL A 250 -21.31 -19.68 10.37
N GLN A 251 -21.22 -20.32 9.21
CA GLN A 251 -20.04 -21.06 8.74
C GLN A 251 -18.74 -20.24 8.61
N PRO A 252 -18.68 -19.04 7.98
CA PRO A 252 -17.46 -18.23 7.99
C PRO A 252 -17.08 -17.66 9.35
N THR A 253 -18.04 -17.55 10.28
CA THR A 253 -17.72 -17.19 11.67
C THR A 253 -17.06 -18.38 12.39
N GLU A 254 -17.53 -19.62 12.15
CA GLU A 254 -16.88 -20.84 12.62
C GLU A 254 -15.46 -20.97 12.05
N VAL A 255 -15.28 -20.87 10.73
CA VAL A 255 -13.95 -21.02 10.08
C VAL A 255 -12.96 -19.96 10.55
N ARG A 256 -13.35 -18.68 10.65
CA ARG A 256 -12.44 -17.65 11.19
C ARG A 256 -12.10 -17.89 12.67
N THR A 257 -13.01 -18.47 13.44
CA THR A 257 -12.77 -18.84 14.85
C THR A 257 -11.85 -20.05 14.96
N GLN A 258 -11.99 -21.04 14.07
CA GLN A 258 -11.07 -22.17 13.92
C GLN A 258 -9.67 -21.67 13.55
N MET A 259 -9.55 -20.77 12.56
CA MET A 259 -8.26 -20.18 12.16
C MET A 259 -7.62 -19.34 13.27
N GLN A 260 -8.42 -18.68 14.13
CA GLN A 260 -7.89 -18.03 15.33
C GLN A 260 -7.30 -19.08 16.29
N ALA A 261 -8.04 -20.14 16.60
CA ALA A 261 -7.54 -21.19 17.50
C ALA A 261 -6.30 -21.92 16.97
N GLU A 262 -6.22 -22.17 15.65
CA GLU A 262 -5.04 -22.77 15.01
C GLU A 262 -3.84 -21.81 14.98
N LEU A 263 -4.07 -20.51 14.78
CA LEU A 263 -3.04 -19.47 14.91
C LEU A 263 -2.53 -19.36 16.36
N ASP A 264 -3.43 -19.25 17.33
CA ASP A 264 -3.09 -19.11 18.75
C ASP A 264 -2.31 -20.35 19.24
N THR A 265 -2.71 -21.56 18.81
CA THR A 265 -1.97 -22.82 19.08
C THR A 265 -0.58 -22.82 18.45
N LEU A 266 -0.44 -22.27 17.23
CA LEU A 266 0.87 -22.14 16.56
C LEU A 266 1.76 -21.12 17.28
N LEU A 267 1.20 -20.02 17.79
CA LEU A 267 1.93 -19.04 18.59
C LEU A 267 2.40 -19.66 19.92
N GLU A 268 1.53 -20.38 20.64
CA GLU A 268 1.89 -21.09 21.88
C GLU A 268 3.04 -22.08 21.66
N LYS A 269 2.96 -22.91 20.62
CA LYS A 269 3.99 -23.88 20.22
C LYS A 269 5.39 -23.27 20.06
N TYR A 270 5.47 -21.98 19.69
CA TYR A 270 6.73 -21.26 19.47
C TYR A 270 7.03 -20.19 20.55
N ASN A 271 6.33 -20.23 21.70
CA ASN A 271 6.46 -19.29 22.83
C ASN A 271 6.12 -17.83 22.47
N LEU A 272 5.09 -17.63 21.64
CA LEU A 272 4.62 -16.32 21.16
C LEU A 272 3.25 -15.92 21.76
N SER A 273 2.81 -16.55 22.85
CA SER A 273 1.56 -16.22 23.59
C SER A 273 1.65 -14.93 24.42
N GLY A 274 2.14 -13.86 23.80
CA GLY A 274 2.07 -12.48 24.29
C GLY A 274 1.95 -11.45 23.18
N ILE A 275 1.71 -11.89 21.93
CA ILE A 275 1.59 -11.06 20.72
C ILE A 275 0.34 -11.40 19.89
N GLU A 276 -0.65 -12.06 20.49
CA GLU A 276 -1.87 -12.54 19.82
C GLU A 276 -2.77 -11.38 19.34
N ALA A 277 -2.89 -11.25 18.02
CA ALA A 277 -3.80 -10.34 17.36
C ALA A 277 -5.08 -11.07 16.88
N PRO A 278 -6.27 -10.44 16.96
CA PRO A 278 -7.48 -11.03 16.42
C PRO A 278 -7.47 -10.98 14.89
N ILE A 279 -7.68 -12.13 14.23
CA ILE A 279 -7.81 -12.23 12.77
C ILE A 279 -9.03 -11.41 12.33
N THR A 280 -8.82 -10.35 11.54
CA THR A 280 -9.92 -9.52 11.01
C THR A 280 -10.30 -9.92 9.59
N TRP A 281 -11.27 -9.22 8.98
CA TRP A 281 -11.64 -9.38 7.56
C TRP A 281 -10.94 -8.32 6.71
N GLY A 282 -10.39 -8.72 5.56
CA GLY A 282 -9.61 -7.87 4.67
C GLY A 282 -8.12 -8.18 4.77
N ALA A 283 -7.63 -9.05 3.88
CA ALA A 283 -6.21 -9.28 3.69
C ALA A 283 -5.47 -7.98 3.33
N ASP A 284 -6.09 -7.16 2.48
CA ASP A 284 -5.57 -5.93 1.85
C ASP A 284 -4.91 -4.93 2.81
N GLU A 285 -5.26 -4.95 4.11
CA GLU A 285 -4.75 -4.00 5.11
C GLU A 285 -3.59 -4.53 5.98
N THR A 286 -3.23 -5.81 5.94
CA THR A 286 -2.37 -6.42 6.97
C THR A 286 -0.96 -5.80 7.05
N ALA A 287 -0.37 -5.40 5.92
CA ALA A 287 0.91 -4.71 5.90
C ALA A 287 0.84 -3.33 6.61
N LEU A 288 -0.22 -2.55 6.35
CA LEU A 288 -0.43 -1.26 7.01
C LEU A 288 -0.71 -1.43 8.51
N VAL A 289 -1.51 -2.43 8.89
CA VAL A 289 -1.76 -2.78 10.29
C VAL A 289 -0.46 -3.15 11.00
N ALA A 290 0.43 -3.92 10.37
CA ALA A 290 1.76 -4.25 10.90
C ALA A 290 2.65 -3.00 11.10
N PHE A 291 2.69 -2.07 10.13
CA PHE A 291 3.39 -0.79 10.28
C PHE A 291 2.87 -0.01 11.48
N ALA A 292 1.55 0.05 11.66
CA ALA A 292 0.94 0.74 12.79
C ALA A 292 1.24 0.10 14.15
N GLN A 293 1.40 -1.23 14.23
CA GLN A 293 1.83 -1.92 15.44
C GLN A 293 3.32 -1.67 15.78
N ALA A 294 4.18 -1.50 14.77
CA ALA A 294 5.60 -1.22 14.98
C ALA A 294 5.90 0.18 15.59
N LEU A 295 4.95 1.11 15.55
CA LEU A 295 5.11 2.49 16.04
C LEU A 295 5.15 2.59 17.57
N ASP A 296 4.41 1.72 18.27
CA ASP A 296 4.25 1.72 19.73
C ASP A 296 4.37 0.31 20.33
N PHE A 297 5.15 -0.57 19.68
CA PHE A 297 5.50 -1.87 20.24
C PHE A 297 6.11 -1.74 21.65
N GLY A 298 5.56 -2.48 22.61
CA GLY A 298 5.93 -2.40 24.03
C GLY A 298 5.42 -1.16 24.78
N GLN A 299 4.56 -0.34 24.17
CA GLN A 299 3.95 0.85 24.79
C GLN A 299 2.42 0.72 24.89
N PRO A 300 1.74 1.53 25.72
CA PRO A 300 0.28 1.57 25.77
C PRO A 300 -0.33 2.03 24.42
N PRO A 301 -1.38 1.34 23.92
CA PRO A 301 -2.07 1.70 22.67
C PRO A 301 -2.57 3.14 22.65
N LYS A 302 -2.42 3.84 21.50
CA LYS A 302 -2.79 5.25 21.39
C LYS A 302 -4.29 5.51 21.55
N LYS A 303 -4.62 6.59 22.25
CA LYS A 303 -5.99 7.04 22.52
C LYS A 303 -6.50 7.81 21.31
N VAL A 304 -7.60 7.34 20.71
CA VAL A 304 -8.17 7.94 19.50
C VAL A 304 -9.63 8.32 19.69
N LEU A 305 -9.97 9.53 19.27
CA LEU A 305 -11.34 10.05 19.21
C LEU A 305 -11.96 9.70 17.85
N VAL A 306 -12.95 8.81 17.81
CA VAL A 306 -13.45 8.23 16.55
C VAL A 306 -14.90 8.63 16.29
N ARG A 307 -15.15 9.31 15.17
CA ARG A 307 -16.49 9.73 14.71
C ARG A 307 -16.84 9.10 13.37
N ILE A 308 -18.14 8.88 13.13
CA ILE A 308 -18.65 8.32 11.88
C ILE A 308 -19.84 9.17 11.42
N SER A 309 -19.89 9.63 10.16
CA SER A 309 -20.97 10.51 9.66
C SER A 309 -22.32 9.83 9.57
N ASN A 310 -22.33 8.50 9.41
CA ASN A 310 -23.47 7.64 9.64
C ASN A 310 -23.04 6.29 10.26
N PRO A 311 -23.27 6.06 11.57
CA PRO A 311 -22.87 4.82 12.23
C PRO A 311 -23.65 3.58 11.76
N GLU A 312 -24.82 3.76 11.12
CA GLU A 312 -25.73 2.69 10.68
C GLU A 312 -25.51 2.24 9.23
N SER A 313 -24.57 2.85 8.47
CA SER A 313 -24.27 2.43 7.10
C SER A 313 -23.83 0.98 7.06
N LYS A 314 -24.54 0.14 6.29
CA LYS A 314 -24.22 -1.29 6.14
C LYS A 314 -23.27 -1.50 4.96
N HIS A 315 -22.20 -2.26 5.18
CA HIS A 315 -21.13 -2.43 4.18
C HIS A 315 -21.14 -3.82 3.55
N HIS A 316 -20.86 -3.90 2.25
CA HIS A 316 -21.23 -5.09 1.47
C HIS A 316 -20.42 -6.33 1.85
N TYR A 317 -19.10 -6.17 1.98
CA TYR A 317 -18.13 -7.24 2.22
C TYR A 317 -18.05 -7.59 3.73
N ASP A 318 -18.40 -6.65 4.60
CA ASP A 318 -18.53 -6.81 6.06
C ASP A 318 -19.77 -7.60 6.53
N ALA A 319 -20.27 -8.55 5.73
CA ALA A 319 -21.52 -9.26 6.03
C ALA A 319 -22.73 -8.33 6.29
N LYS A 320 -22.78 -7.15 5.64
CA LYS A 320 -23.80 -6.10 5.88
C LYS A 320 -23.80 -5.52 7.31
N LYS A 321 -22.72 -5.68 8.07
CA LYS A 321 -22.56 -5.04 9.39
C LYS A 321 -22.54 -3.51 9.25
N PRO A 322 -23.05 -2.77 10.24
CA PRO A 322 -23.01 -1.32 10.27
C PRO A 322 -21.61 -0.80 10.67
N SER A 323 -21.26 0.40 10.22
CA SER A 323 -19.99 1.07 10.52
C SER A 323 -19.58 1.01 12.00
N LYS A 324 -20.56 1.19 12.92
CA LYS A 324 -20.39 1.15 14.38
C LYS A 324 -19.91 -0.19 14.96
N GLU A 325 -20.06 -1.30 14.24
CA GLU A 325 -19.62 -2.64 14.66
C GLU A 325 -18.27 -3.00 14.04
N ILE A 326 -18.02 -2.56 12.80
CA ILE A 326 -16.77 -2.82 12.07
C ILE A 326 -15.59 -2.06 12.72
N VAL A 327 -15.77 -0.76 12.96
CA VAL A 327 -14.69 0.13 13.43
C VAL A 327 -14.09 -0.31 14.78
N PRO A 328 -14.85 -0.68 15.83
CA PRO A 328 -14.30 -1.24 17.07
C PRO A 328 -13.42 -2.47 16.86
N GLY A 329 -13.81 -3.39 15.97
CA GLY A 329 -13.07 -4.62 15.71
C GLY A 329 -11.69 -4.40 15.10
N LYS A 330 -11.49 -3.27 14.41
CA LYS A 330 -10.23 -2.88 13.77
C LYS A 330 -9.30 -2.13 14.73
N LEU A 331 -9.82 -1.37 15.68
CA LEU A 331 -9.02 -0.53 16.58
C LEU A 331 -7.98 -1.32 17.39
N LYS A 332 -8.35 -2.48 17.98
CA LYS A 332 -7.38 -3.33 18.71
C LYS A 332 -6.25 -3.79 17.79
N ALA A 333 -6.57 -4.23 16.56
CA ALA A 333 -5.57 -4.72 15.62
C ALA A 333 -4.56 -3.64 15.21
N VAL A 334 -4.99 -2.36 15.12
CA VAL A 334 -4.12 -1.21 14.80
C VAL A 334 -3.34 -0.70 16.04
N GLY A 335 -3.58 -1.26 17.24
CA GLY A 335 -3.01 -0.77 18.49
C GLY A 335 -3.58 0.59 18.89
N LEU A 336 -4.91 0.75 18.81
CA LEU A 336 -5.65 1.97 19.14
C LEU A 336 -6.77 1.71 20.15
N THR A 337 -7.00 2.66 21.06
CA THR A 337 -8.08 2.64 22.06
C THR A 337 -9.05 3.78 21.82
N LYS A 338 -10.34 3.48 21.62
CA LYS A 338 -11.40 4.49 21.47
C LYS A 338 -11.65 5.20 22.80
N VAL A 339 -11.67 6.53 22.82
CA VAL A 339 -11.99 7.31 24.04
C VAL A 339 -13.47 7.66 24.20
N ASN A 340 -14.20 7.86 23.09
CA ASN A 340 -15.56 8.38 23.13
C ASN A 340 -16.63 7.27 23.22
N PRO A 341 -17.66 7.41 24.07
CA PRO A 341 -18.70 6.39 24.21
C PRO A 341 -19.59 6.30 22.96
N GLY A 342 -20.14 7.43 22.52
CA GLY A 342 -21.01 7.53 21.34
C GLY A 342 -20.29 7.43 19.99
N TRP A 343 -21.05 7.60 18.90
CA TRP A 343 -20.53 7.65 17.52
C TRP A 343 -20.88 8.98 16.85
N ASP A 344 -22.14 9.37 16.97
CA ASP A 344 -22.58 10.75 16.80
C ASP A 344 -22.33 11.58 18.06
N PHE A 345 -22.49 12.90 17.91
CA PHE A 345 -21.91 13.91 18.79
C PHE A 345 -22.67 14.13 20.11
N ASP A 346 -21.96 13.96 21.23
CA ASP A 346 -22.24 14.66 22.48
C ASP A 346 -21.22 15.80 22.63
N SER A 347 -21.72 17.04 22.73
CA SER A 347 -20.91 18.25 22.91
C SER A 347 -20.10 18.20 24.20
N SER A 348 -20.68 17.67 25.27
CA SER A 348 -20.14 17.73 26.62
C SER A 348 -18.83 16.95 26.74
N PHE A 349 -18.69 15.86 25.99
CA PHE A 349 -17.49 15.02 25.98
C PHE A 349 -16.25 15.81 25.54
N VAL A 350 -16.32 16.56 24.44
CA VAL A 350 -15.17 17.31 23.90
C VAL A 350 -14.82 18.54 24.76
N THR A 351 -15.76 19.03 25.56
CA THR A 351 -15.53 20.15 26.50
C THR A 351 -15.06 19.72 27.89
N THR A 352 -15.15 18.43 28.23
CA THR A 352 -14.80 17.89 29.58
C THR A 352 -13.67 16.86 29.54
N ASN A 353 -13.34 16.35 28.36
CA ASN A 353 -12.25 15.41 28.11
C ASN A 353 -11.36 15.98 26.99
N THR A 354 -10.04 15.85 27.14
CA THR A 354 -9.02 16.19 26.13
C THR A 354 -7.91 15.13 26.05
N ASP A 355 -8.18 13.93 26.57
CA ASP A 355 -7.23 12.83 26.78
C ASP A 355 -7.22 11.88 25.58
N TRP A 356 -6.80 12.39 24.41
CA TRP A 356 -6.54 11.60 23.21
C TRP A 356 -5.29 12.09 22.46
N ASP A 357 -4.60 11.17 21.79
CA ASP A 357 -3.44 11.47 20.94
C ASP A 357 -3.89 12.16 19.64
N PHE A 358 -4.93 11.63 18.97
CA PHE A 358 -5.47 12.16 17.70
C PHE A 358 -6.96 11.84 17.50
N GLU A 359 -7.57 12.47 16.49
CA GLU A 359 -8.98 12.30 16.10
C GLU A 359 -9.10 11.68 14.71
N VAL A 360 -10.08 10.78 14.52
CA VAL A 360 -10.42 10.13 13.25
C VAL A 360 -11.89 10.36 12.93
N ALA A 361 -12.16 11.02 11.80
CA ALA A 361 -13.51 11.36 11.33
C ALA A 361 -13.84 10.63 10.03
N ILE A 362 -14.78 9.67 10.10
CA ILE A 362 -15.08 8.74 9.01
C ILE A 362 -16.37 9.15 8.30
N LEU A 363 -16.27 9.53 7.02
CA LEU A 363 -17.42 9.73 6.15
C LEU A 363 -17.98 8.38 5.69
N THR A 364 -19.28 8.18 5.83
CA THR A 364 -19.97 6.95 5.41
C THR A 364 -21.26 7.26 4.68
N ARG A 365 -21.78 6.28 3.93
CA ARG A 365 -22.99 6.45 3.12
C ARG A 365 -24.21 6.64 4.02
N GLN A 366 -25.20 7.39 3.56
CA GLN A 366 -26.51 7.50 4.22
C GLN A 366 -27.10 6.10 4.45
N LYS A 367 -27.98 5.99 5.44
CA LYS A 367 -28.60 4.71 5.80
C LYS A 367 -29.23 4.06 4.56
N ASP A 368 -28.91 2.78 4.34
CA ASP A 368 -29.32 1.97 3.18
C ASP A 368 -28.87 2.51 1.79
N GLY A 369 -27.95 3.48 1.76
CA GLY A 369 -27.39 4.09 0.54
C GLY A 369 -26.43 3.18 -0.22
N LYS A 370 -26.64 3.08 -1.55
CA LYS A 370 -25.85 2.24 -2.47
C LYS A 370 -24.48 2.86 -2.78
N ILE A 371 -23.53 2.03 -3.20
CA ILE A 371 -22.17 2.46 -3.61
C ILE A 371 -22.19 3.51 -4.74
N ASP A 372 -23.18 3.42 -5.63
CA ASP A 372 -23.37 4.31 -6.78
C ASP A 372 -24.40 5.43 -6.54
N GLN A 373 -24.92 5.57 -5.30
CA GLN A 373 -25.98 6.54 -5.00
C GLN A 373 -25.54 7.98 -5.28
N TYR A 374 -24.26 8.29 -5.04
CA TYR A 374 -23.67 9.61 -5.29
C TYR A 374 -23.59 10.00 -6.78
N TYR A 375 -23.73 9.03 -7.68
CA TYR A 375 -23.86 9.24 -9.12
C TYR A 375 -25.32 9.30 -9.55
N LYS A 376 -26.20 8.46 -8.97
CA LYS A 376 -27.65 8.50 -9.23
C LYS A 376 -28.26 9.83 -8.80
N ASP A 377 -27.91 10.31 -7.62
CA ASP A 377 -28.32 11.62 -7.13
C ASP A 377 -27.82 12.76 -8.05
N LEU A 378 -26.73 12.56 -8.81
CA LEU A 378 -26.21 13.52 -9.79
C LEU A 378 -26.97 13.42 -11.12
N ASP A 379 -27.18 12.20 -11.63
CA ASP A 379 -27.96 11.96 -12.84
C ASP A 379 -29.40 12.46 -12.69
N ASP A 380 -29.97 12.42 -11.48
CA ASP A 380 -31.31 12.94 -11.18
C ASP A 380 -31.31 14.47 -11.01
N LYS A 381 -30.28 15.08 -10.38
CA LYS A 381 -30.06 16.55 -10.45
C LYS A 381 -29.95 17.05 -11.89
N LEU A 382 -29.25 16.34 -12.77
CA LEU A 382 -29.09 16.73 -14.18
C LEU A 382 -30.42 16.70 -14.97
N LYS A 383 -31.48 16.09 -14.41
CA LYS A 383 -32.82 16.01 -15.01
C LYS A 383 -33.82 17.01 -14.39
N GLN A 384 -33.49 17.69 -13.27
CA GLN A 384 -34.43 18.54 -12.51
C GLN A 384 -33.76 19.79 -11.92
N GLN A 385 -34.41 20.95 -12.01
CA GLN A 385 -33.85 22.24 -11.58
C GLN A 385 -33.92 22.52 -10.06
N GLU A 386 -33.73 21.52 -9.19
CA GLU A 386 -33.55 21.73 -7.74
C GLU A 386 -32.31 21.02 -7.18
N ASP A 387 -31.61 21.68 -6.26
CA ASP A 387 -30.20 21.42 -5.96
C ASP A 387 -29.92 21.08 -4.48
N LYS A 388 -29.84 19.77 -4.19
CA LYS A 388 -28.92 19.09 -3.25
C LYS A 388 -29.11 17.58 -3.33
N SER A 389 -28.05 16.79 -3.15
CA SER A 389 -28.23 15.38 -2.81
C SER A 389 -28.32 15.18 -1.29
N LYS A 390 -29.10 14.18 -0.86
CA LYS A 390 -29.26 13.86 0.57
C LYS A 390 -27.92 13.52 1.23
N GLN A 391 -27.06 12.82 0.49
CA GLN A 391 -25.69 12.49 0.93
C GLN A 391 -24.80 13.74 1.02
N GLU A 392 -24.81 14.60 0.00
CA GLU A 392 -24.03 15.84 -0.05
C GLU A 392 -24.35 16.79 1.12
N GLU A 393 -25.63 16.91 1.49
CA GLU A 393 -26.04 17.71 2.64
C GLU A 393 -25.60 17.10 3.98
N LEU A 394 -25.76 15.78 4.16
CA LEU A 394 -25.30 15.06 5.36
C LEU A 394 -23.79 15.24 5.58
N ASP A 395 -23.00 15.10 4.52
CA ASP A 395 -21.54 15.20 4.63
C ASP A 395 -21.08 16.67 4.75
N LYS A 396 -21.74 17.63 4.10
CA LYS A 396 -21.52 19.06 4.37
C LYS A 396 -21.84 19.42 5.83
N LYS A 397 -22.91 18.85 6.41
CA LYS A 397 -23.28 19.01 7.82
C LYS A 397 -22.26 18.35 8.74
N PHE A 398 -21.79 17.13 8.44
CA PHE A 398 -20.76 16.46 9.23
C PHE A 398 -19.44 17.23 9.22
N LEU A 399 -18.95 17.61 8.04
CA LEU A 399 -17.65 18.29 7.87
C LEU A 399 -17.64 19.76 8.33
N SER A 400 -18.81 20.41 8.43
CA SER A 400 -18.92 21.82 8.85
C SER A 400 -18.16 22.14 10.15
N ARG A 401 -18.15 21.21 11.11
CA ARG A 401 -17.52 21.36 12.44
C ARG A 401 -16.00 21.52 12.39
N TYR A 402 -15.33 20.91 11.41
CA TYR A 402 -13.86 20.96 11.32
C TYR A 402 -13.37 22.26 10.65
N ARG A 403 -14.26 23.06 10.06
CA ARG A 403 -13.92 24.37 9.45
C ARG A 403 -13.41 25.39 10.47
N SER A 404 -13.77 25.23 11.75
CA SER A 404 -13.30 26.10 12.85
C SER A 404 -12.09 25.54 13.59
N TYR A 405 -11.52 24.41 13.18
CA TYR A 405 -10.33 23.84 13.83
C TYR A 405 -9.11 24.71 13.55
N THR A 406 -8.28 24.94 14.57
CA THR A 406 -6.97 25.58 14.41
C THR A 406 -6.01 24.69 13.60
N PRO A 407 -4.91 25.21 13.04
CA PRO A 407 -3.90 24.37 12.39
C PRO A 407 -3.37 23.25 13.30
N GLU A 408 -3.24 23.48 14.60
CA GLU A 408 -2.84 22.44 15.56
C GLU A 408 -3.89 21.33 15.68
N GLN A 409 -5.18 21.69 15.75
CA GLN A 409 -6.28 20.72 15.76
C GLN A 409 -6.38 19.96 14.43
N ARG A 410 -6.12 20.61 13.29
CA ARG A 410 -6.07 19.95 11.97
C ARG A 410 -4.89 19.00 11.85
N SER A 411 -3.73 19.34 12.41
CA SER A 411 -2.55 18.46 12.47
C SER A 411 -2.73 17.22 13.37
N LYS A 412 -3.87 17.11 14.07
CA LYS A 412 -4.29 15.95 14.89
C LYS A 412 -5.60 15.31 14.39
N LEU A 413 -6.17 15.79 13.28
CA LEU A 413 -7.45 15.31 12.73
C LEU A 413 -7.21 14.57 11.42
N VAL A 414 -7.47 13.25 11.43
CA VAL A 414 -7.48 12.41 10.23
C VAL A 414 -8.91 12.21 9.74
N ILE A 415 -9.18 12.60 8.50
CA ILE A 415 -10.49 12.40 7.87
C ILE A 415 -10.40 11.26 6.85
N ILE A 416 -11.42 10.41 6.83
CA ILE A 416 -11.50 9.19 6.02
C ILE A 416 -12.73 9.25 5.10
N ASP A 417 -12.55 9.05 3.79
CA ASP A 417 -13.68 8.85 2.88
C ASP A 417 -14.02 7.37 2.71
N GLY A 418 -15.01 6.88 3.46
CA GLY A 418 -15.52 5.52 3.37
C GLY A 418 -16.67 5.32 2.37
N ARG A 419 -16.97 6.32 1.51
CA ARG A 419 -18.14 6.31 0.63
C ARG A 419 -17.82 5.85 -0.80
N LEU A 420 -16.61 6.12 -1.27
CA LEU A 420 -16.15 5.74 -2.62
C LEU A 420 -15.34 4.42 -2.59
N PHE A 421 -14.61 4.15 -3.68
CA PHE A 421 -13.72 3.01 -3.87
C PHE A 421 -12.29 3.48 -4.15
N ASN A 422 -11.29 2.60 -4.07
CA ASN A 422 -9.89 2.86 -4.45
C ASN A 422 -9.26 4.11 -3.81
N GLY A 423 -9.67 4.44 -2.58
CA GLY A 423 -9.16 5.58 -1.82
C GLY A 423 -9.60 6.97 -2.29
N ALA A 424 -10.47 7.05 -3.31
CA ALA A 424 -10.99 8.31 -3.82
C ALA A 424 -11.73 9.12 -2.75
N TRP A 425 -11.45 10.42 -2.68
CA TRP A 425 -12.18 11.37 -1.83
C TRP A 425 -13.05 12.33 -2.64
N ASP A 426 -14.37 12.30 -2.45
CA ASP A 426 -15.34 13.14 -3.18
C ASP A 426 -14.98 14.65 -3.20
N SER A 427 -14.53 15.13 -4.37
CA SER A 427 -14.10 16.52 -4.60
C SER A 427 -15.23 17.56 -4.47
N ARG A 428 -16.49 17.14 -4.28
CA ARG A 428 -17.64 18.01 -3.96
C ARG A 428 -17.72 18.35 -2.46
N CYS A 429 -17.11 17.55 -1.58
CA CYS A 429 -17.05 17.79 -0.14
C CYS A 429 -15.64 17.80 0.47
N ALA A 430 -14.61 17.49 -0.31
CA ALA A 430 -13.21 17.83 -0.03
C ALA A 430 -13.04 19.29 0.46
N PHE A 431 -12.13 19.50 1.40
CA PHE A 431 -11.81 20.82 1.90
C PHE A 431 -10.84 21.53 0.95
N LYS A 432 -11.08 22.81 0.70
CA LYS A 432 -10.09 23.70 0.08
C LYS A 432 -8.98 24.08 1.07
N SER A 433 -8.23 23.10 1.58
CA SER A 433 -7.04 23.31 2.42
C SER A 433 -6.08 22.12 2.32
N CYS A 434 -4.77 22.36 2.34
CA CYS A 434 -3.73 21.33 2.26
C CYS A 434 -3.01 21.04 3.59
N ASP A 435 -3.66 21.32 4.73
CA ASP A 435 -3.12 21.14 6.08
C ASP A 435 -3.97 20.21 6.96
N LEU A 436 -4.82 19.40 6.32
CA LEU A 436 -5.61 18.35 6.95
C LEU A 436 -4.92 17.00 6.75
N LEU A 437 -4.92 16.16 7.79
CA LEU A 437 -4.60 14.75 7.59
C LEU A 437 -5.83 14.09 6.95
N ALA A 438 -5.67 13.53 5.77
CA ALA A 438 -6.81 13.28 4.92
C ALA A 438 -6.49 12.19 3.89
N PHE A 439 -7.14 11.03 4.02
CA PHE A 439 -6.81 9.86 3.22
C PHE A 439 -8.00 8.92 3.01
N GLY A 440 -8.05 8.26 1.85
CA GLY A 440 -8.89 7.07 1.63
C GLY A 440 -8.01 5.91 1.18
N SER A 441 -8.21 4.71 1.72
CA SER A 441 -7.44 3.52 1.34
C SER A 441 -8.15 2.69 0.25
N TRP A 442 -7.38 1.84 -0.42
CA TRP A 442 -7.80 1.00 -1.55
C TRP A 442 -8.64 -0.21 -1.13
N GLY A 443 -9.86 -0.32 -1.66
CA GLY A 443 -10.77 -1.42 -1.41
C GLY A 443 -12.20 -0.93 -1.14
N THR A 444 -12.96 -1.71 -0.34
CA THR A 444 -14.26 -1.29 0.21
C THR A 444 -14.18 -1.17 1.73
N PHE A 445 -15.15 -0.49 2.36
CA PHE A 445 -15.09 -0.02 3.75
C PHE A 445 -14.43 -1.00 4.75
N GLY A 446 -14.89 -2.26 4.83
CA GLY A 446 -14.30 -3.28 5.71
C GLY A 446 -12.80 -3.54 5.52
N ASN A 447 -12.40 -3.66 4.25
CA ASN A 447 -11.01 -3.90 3.83
C ASN A 447 -10.11 -2.68 4.04
N VAL A 448 -10.70 -1.48 4.21
CA VAL A 448 -9.96 -0.21 4.26
C VAL A 448 -9.98 0.48 5.62
N VAL A 449 -10.86 0.11 6.55
CA VAL A 449 -10.94 0.77 7.86
C VAL A 449 -9.69 0.54 8.69
N GLY A 450 -9.15 -0.69 8.77
CA GLY A 450 -7.91 -0.94 9.52
C GLY A 450 -6.70 -0.34 8.82
N ALA A 451 -6.61 -0.45 7.49
CA ALA A 451 -5.60 0.24 6.68
C ALA A 451 -5.60 1.76 6.93
N THR A 452 -6.77 2.41 6.94
CA THR A 452 -6.84 3.86 7.07
C THR A 452 -6.65 4.31 8.53
N LEU A 453 -7.10 3.52 9.52
CA LEU A 453 -6.75 3.73 10.93
C LEU A 453 -5.24 3.57 11.17
N ALA A 454 -4.59 2.64 10.47
CA ALA A 454 -3.14 2.48 10.50
C ALA A 454 -2.42 3.67 9.89
N ILE A 455 -2.86 4.14 8.72
CA ILE A 455 -2.33 5.36 8.07
C ILE A 455 -2.53 6.59 8.96
N ALA A 456 -3.69 6.71 9.63
CA ALA A 456 -3.94 7.77 10.60
C ALA A 456 -2.88 7.80 11.72
N LYS A 457 -2.53 6.61 12.25
CA LYS A 457 -1.48 6.43 13.25
C LYS A 457 -0.08 6.73 12.69
N ILE A 458 0.25 6.24 11.50
CA ILE A 458 1.54 6.47 10.82
C ILE A 458 1.76 7.97 10.59
N LEU A 459 0.77 8.69 10.06
CA LEU A 459 0.86 10.14 9.82
C LEU A 459 0.98 10.94 11.12
N PHE A 460 0.31 10.51 12.20
CA PHE A 460 0.44 11.11 13.53
C PHE A 460 1.85 10.92 14.13
N PHE A 461 2.46 9.75 13.97
CA PHE A 461 3.83 9.49 14.43
C PHE A 461 4.89 10.19 13.58
N ALA A 462 4.73 10.18 12.24
CA ALA A 462 5.68 10.78 11.30
C ALA A 462 5.73 12.31 11.38
N LYS A 463 4.63 12.96 11.80
CA LYS A 463 4.52 14.42 12.02
C LYS A 463 5.02 15.25 10.83
N ASN A 464 4.66 14.83 9.62
CA ASN A 464 5.19 15.38 8.37
C ASN A 464 4.10 16.08 7.52
N PRO A 465 3.99 17.42 7.58
CA PRO A 465 3.01 18.17 6.80
C PRO A 465 3.19 18.09 5.28
N LEU A 466 4.38 17.78 4.77
CA LEU A 466 4.63 17.66 3.33
C LEU A 466 4.03 16.36 2.81
N ALA A 467 4.39 15.23 3.41
CA ALA A 467 3.76 13.93 3.20
C ALA A 467 2.23 14.01 3.26
N GLN A 468 1.71 14.63 4.31
CA GLN A 468 0.28 14.75 4.57
C GLN A 468 -0.42 15.58 3.46
N LYS A 469 0.20 16.70 3.04
CA LYS A 469 -0.26 17.48 1.88
C LYS A 469 -0.25 16.68 0.58
N GLN A 470 0.81 15.89 0.34
CA GLN A 470 0.95 15.08 -0.87
C GLN A 470 -0.15 14.00 -0.94
N LEU A 471 -0.24 13.16 0.09
CA LEU A 471 -1.23 12.07 0.17
C LEU A 471 -2.67 12.57 0.08
N TYR A 472 -2.97 13.75 0.63
CA TYR A 472 -4.29 14.35 0.47
C TYR A 472 -4.60 14.74 -0.97
N LEU A 473 -3.64 15.40 -1.65
CA LEU A 473 -3.81 15.82 -3.04
C LEU A 473 -3.89 14.62 -3.99
N GLU A 474 -3.18 13.53 -3.69
CA GLU A 474 -3.29 12.23 -4.37
C GLU A 474 -4.69 11.60 -4.15
N ALA A 475 -5.21 11.54 -2.91
CA ALA A 475 -6.54 10.98 -2.61
C ALA A 475 -7.71 11.76 -3.26
N VAL A 476 -7.61 13.09 -3.36
CA VAL A 476 -8.61 13.90 -4.10
C VAL A 476 -8.42 13.77 -5.61
N ALA A 477 -7.19 13.61 -6.11
CA ALA A 477 -6.95 13.30 -7.52
C ALA A 477 -7.52 11.93 -7.93
N HIS A 478 -7.44 10.92 -7.05
CA HIS A 478 -8.09 9.62 -7.21
C HIS A 478 -9.61 9.73 -7.36
N ASP A 479 -10.26 10.73 -6.76
CA ASP A 479 -11.69 11.01 -7.01
C ASP A 479 -11.95 11.69 -8.35
N VAL A 480 -11.10 12.62 -8.78
CA VAL A 480 -11.24 13.17 -10.15
C VAL A 480 -11.07 12.06 -11.20
N PHE A 481 -10.29 11.02 -10.88
CA PHE A 481 -10.12 9.81 -11.68
C PHE A 481 -11.28 8.81 -11.54
N ALA A 482 -11.84 8.58 -10.33
CA ALA A 482 -12.98 7.70 -10.09
C ALA A 482 -14.32 8.28 -10.60
N ASN A 483 -14.52 9.60 -10.44
CA ASN A 483 -15.53 10.34 -11.19
C ASN A 483 -15.24 10.27 -12.68
N GLY A 484 -13.99 10.45 -13.10
CA GLY A 484 -13.54 10.30 -14.49
C GLY A 484 -13.88 8.94 -15.11
N TYR A 485 -13.87 7.87 -14.31
CA TYR A 485 -14.29 6.52 -14.67
C TYR A 485 -15.82 6.42 -14.85
N ALA A 486 -16.61 6.98 -13.93
CA ALA A 486 -18.07 7.07 -14.09
C ALA A 486 -18.47 7.99 -15.27
N GLU A 487 -17.73 9.08 -15.49
CA GLU A 487 -17.85 9.99 -16.63
C GLU A 487 -17.39 9.34 -17.94
N ALA A 488 -16.45 8.41 -17.91
CA ALA A 488 -16.05 7.60 -19.06
C ALA A 488 -17.16 6.63 -19.48
N GLN A 489 -17.79 5.97 -18.49
CA GLN A 489 -18.98 5.15 -18.72
C GLN A 489 -20.19 5.97 -19.20
N ARG A 490 -20.33 7.24 -18.76
CA ARG A 490 -21.32 8.21 -19.30
C ARG A 490 -20.95 8.80 -20.67
N GLY A 491 -19.67 8.80 -21.06
CA GLY A 491 -19.20 9.12 -22.41
C GLY A 491 -18.15 10.23 -22.53
N GLU A 492 -17.91 11.05 -21.51
CA GLU A 492 -17.02 12.23 -21.64
C GLU A 492 -15.56 11.88 -21.93
N LEU A 493 -14.97 10.93 -21.19
CA LEU A 493 -13.61 10.48 -21.48
C LEU A 493 -13.55 9.78 -22.86
N LYS A 494 -14.59 9.01 -23.21
CA LYS A 494 -14.71 8.35 -24.51
C LYS A 494 -14.72 9.35 -25.66
N GLU A 495 -15.39 10.49 -25.52
CA GLU A 495 -15.28 11.61 -26.46
C GLU A 495 -13.87 12.20 -26.51
N ARG A 496 -13.24 12.43 -25.36
CA ARG A 496 -11.88 13.03 -25.27
C ARG A 496 -10.83 12.15 -25.94
N LEU A 497 -10.94 10.83 -25.78
CA LEU A 497 -10.08 9.85 -26.48
C LEU A 497 -10.43 9.74 -27.97
N ALA A 498 -11.71 9.71 -28.34
CA ALA A 498 -12.12 9.69 -29.76
C ALA A 498 -11.64 10.93 -30.52
N LYS A 499 -11.62 12.11 -29.88
CA LYS A 499 -11.04 13.36 -30.42
C LYS A 499 -9.52 13.29 -30.62
N ALA A 500 -8.84 12.30 -30.03
CA ALA A 500 -7.44 11.97 -30.24
C ALA A 500 -7.22 10.73 -31.14
N GLY A 501 -8.29 10.16 -31.71
CA GLY A 501 -8.24 8.94 -32.53
C GLY A 501 -8.16 7.63 -31.75
N ILE A 502 -8.36 7.65 -30.43
CA ILE A 502 -8.20 6.50 -29.53
C ILE A 502 -9.57 5.94 -29.15
N LYS A 503 -9.74 4.61 -29.21
CA LYS A 503 -10.94 3.92 -28.71
C LYS A 503 -10.85 3.82 -27.19
N PHE A 504 -11.91 4.20 -26.47
CA PHE A 504 -11.97 3.92 -25.04
C PHE A 504 -12.12 2.42 -24.80
N GLU A 505 -11.11 1.82 -24.18
CA GLU A 505 -11.14 0.45 -23.67
C GLU A 505 -11.27 0.46 -22.15
N HIS A 506 -12.04 -0.50 -21.61
CA HIS A 506 -12.34 -0.55 -20.17
C HIS A 506 -11.51 -1.61 -19.44
N PHE A 507 -11.49 -2.84 -19.96
CA PHE A 507 -10.92 -4.00 -19.28
C PHE A 507 -9.65 -4.52 -19.95
N ASP A 508 -9.61 -4.51 -21.29
CA ASP A 508 -8.57 -5.16 -22.09
C ASP A 508 -7.27 -4.32 -22.23
N GLY A 509 -7.20 -3.15 -21.59
CA GLY A 509 -6.07 -2.22 -21.68
C GLY A 509 -5.99 -1.47 -23.03
N TYR A 510 -4.83 -0.88 -23.32
CA TYR A 510 -4.52 -0.24 -24.60
C TYR A 510 -3.41 -1.02 -25.31
N GLY A 511 -3.49 -1.12 -26.65
CA GLY A 511 -2.72 -2.10 -27.41
C GLY A 511 -1.24 -1.75 -27.61
N THR A 512 -0.84 -0.52 -27.33
CA THR A 512 0.56 -0.07 -27.47
C THR A 512 0.98 0.90 -26.38
N TYR A 513 2.26 0.89 -26.02
CA TYR A 513 2.90 1.90 -25.15
C TYR A 513 2.56 3.35 -25.56
N LYS A 514 2.58 3.64 -26.88
CA LYS A 514 2.30 4.97 -27.44
C LYS A 514 0.84 5.39 -27.22
N GLU A 515 -0.10 4.45 -27.35
CA GLU A 515 -1.52 4.68 -27.09
C GLU A 515 -1.77 4.91 -25.59
N THR A 516 -1.22 4.05 -24.71
CA THR A 516 -1.27 4.22 -23.25
C THR A 516 -0.74 5.58 -22.82
N THR A 517 0.46 5.96 -23.28
CA THR A 517 1.06 7.28 -22.98
C THR A 517 0.15 8.42 -23.43
N LYS A 518 -0.51 8.29 -24.59
CA LYS A 518 -1.41 9.33 -25.11
C LYS A 518 -2.74 9.43 -24.36
N VAL A 519 -3.27 8.31 -23.86
CA VAL A 519 -4.42 8.29 -22.95
C VAL A 519 -4.06 9.01 -21.65
N PHE A 520 -2.90 8.71 -21.07
CA PHE A 520 -2.46 9.31 -19.82
C PHE A 520 -2.13 10.81 -19.98
N GLU A 521 -1.58 11.26 -21.11
CA GLU A 521 -1.50 12.70 -21.45
C GLU A 521 -2.87 13.41 -21.31
N ILE A 522 -3.93 12.80 -21.86
CA ILE A 522 -5.29 13.38 -21.93
C ILE A 522 -5.93 13.39 -20.54
N LEU A 523 -5.79 12.28 -19.79
CA LEU A 523 -6.22 12.17 -18.40
C LEU A 523 -5.53 13.22 -17.51
N ASN A 524 -4.21 13.34 -17.60
CA ASN A 524 -3.44 14.32 -16.83
C ASN A 524 -3.90 15.75 -17.10
N LYS A 525 -4.12 16.13 -18.36
CA LYS A 525 -4.63 17.47 -18.74
C LYS A 525 -6.05 17.72 -18.18
N PHE A 526 -6.90 16.71 -18.16
CA PHE A 526 -8.25 16.80 -17.59
C PHE A 526 -8.25 16.91 -16.06
N VAL A 527 -7.50 16.04 -15.36
CA VAL A 527 -7.45 16.04 -13.90
C VAL A 527 -6.80 17.32 -13.38
N ASN A 528 -5.66 17.75 -13.94
CA ASN A 528 -5.02 19.00 -13.51
C ASN A 528 -5.95 20.18 -13.67
N LYS A 529 -6.71 20.29 -14.77
CA LYS A 529 -7.72 21.35 -14.90
C LYS A 529 -8.74 21.32 -13.76
N ARG A 530 -9.36 20.18 -13.48
CA ARG A 530 -10.37 20.05 -12.41
C ARG A 530 -9.80 20.31 -11.02
N MET A 531 -8.57 19.88 -10.77
CA MET A 531 -7.87 20.10 -9.50
C MET A 531 -7.47 21.57 -9.33
N SER A 532 -7.03 22.24 -10.39
CA SER A 532 -6.84 23.70 -10.42
C SER A 532 -8.16 24.43 -10.16
N GLU A 533 -9.28 24.02 -10.77
CA GLU A 533 -10.60 24.62 -10.54
C GLU A 533 -11.12 24.39 -9.10
N HIS A 534 -10.86 23.21 -8.52
CA HIS A 534 -11.17 22.92 -7.11
C HIS A 534 -10.33 23.79 -6.17
N PHE A 535 -9.00 23.84 -6.36
CA PHE A 535 -8.07 24.53 -5.47
C PHE A 535 -7.77 25.99 -5.85
N LYS A 536 -8.45 26.58 -6.85
CA LYS A 536 -8.20 27.93 -7.40
C LYS A 536 -8.09 29.07 -6.38
N ASP A 537 -8.73 28.90 -5.22
CA ASP A 537 -8.82 29.90 -4.14
C ASP A 537 -7.76 29.64 -3.04
N THR A 538 -6.73 28.84 -3.32
CA THR A 538 -5.75 28.32 -2.33
C THR A 538 -4.34 28.16 -2.91
N ASN A 539 -3.33 28.01 -2.06
CA ASN A 539 -1.96 27.62 -2.43
C ASN A 539 -1.71 26.09 -2.41
N CYS A 540 -2.76 25.26 -2.48
CA CYS A 540 -2.61 23.81 -2.46
C CYS A 540 -1.73 23.31 -3.61
N LEU A 541 -1.91 23.84 -4.82
CA LEU A 541 -1.20 23.47 -6.06
C LEU A 541 -0.22 24.54 -6.55
N GLU A 542 0.24 25.45 -5.68
CA GLU A 542 1.12 26.56 -6.08
C GLU A 542 2.45 26.03 -6.65
N GLY A 543 2.67 26.24 -7.95
CA GLY A 543 3.84 25.71 -8.67
C GLY A 543 3.89 24.18 -8.78
N LYS A 544 2.75 23.48 -8.64
CA LYS A 544 2.65 22.02 -8.69
C LYS A 544 1.60 21.54 -9.70
N GLU A 545 1.94 20.49 -10.44
CA GLU A 545 1.00 19.67 -11.20
C GLU A 545 0.85 18.29 -10.53
N LEU A 546 -0.29 17.64 -10.74
CA LEU A 546 -0.49 16.23 -10.44
C LEU A 546 -0.10 15.39 -11.66
N ARG A 547 0.59 14.28 -11.45
CA ARG A 547 1.07 13.39 -12.52
C ARG A 547 0.61 11.96 -12.26
N PHE A 548 -0.33 11.52 -13.10
CA PHE A 548 -0.81 10.14 -13.18
C PHE A 548 0.15 9.34 -14.06
N THR A 549 0.72 8.27 -13.50
CA THR A 549 1.52 7.27 -14.23
C THR A 549 0.79 5.92 -14.30
N PRO A 550 0.81 5.21 -15.43
CA PRO A 550 0.15 3.90 -15.54
C PRO A 550 0.84 2.85 -14.67
N GLN A 551 0.06 1.98 -14.01
CA GLN A 551 0.54 0.64 -13.65
C GLN A 551 0.05 -0.35 -14.72
N LEU A 552 0.91 -1.28 -15.13
CA LEU A 552 0.74 -1.99 -16.41
C LEU A 552 -0.38 -3.05 -16.43
N TRP A 553 -0.89 -3.48 -15.27
CA TRP A 553 -1.89 -4.56 -15.18
C TRP A 553 -3.32 -4.15 -15.55
N ARG A 554 -3.75 -2.90 -15.28
CA ARG A 554 -5.16 -2.49 -15.40
C ARG A 554 -5.33 -1.02 -15.74
N THR A 555 -6.27 -0.74 -16.63
CA THR A 555 -6.57 0.57 -17.21
C THR A 555 -6.87 1.70 -16.19
N PHE A 556 -7.21 1.35 -14.94
CA PHE A 556 -7.58 2.29 -13.87
C PHE A 556 -6.87 2.00 -12.54
N GLU A 557 -5.66 1.43 -12.59
CA GLU A 557 -4.73 1.36 -11.46
C GLU A 557 -3.51 2.22 -11.82
N SER A 558 -3.39 3.39 -11.19
CA SER A 558 -2.41 4.42 -11.53
C SER A 558 -1.88 5.09 -10.28
N GLU A 559 -0.57 5.32 -10.21
CA GLU A 559 0.00 6.18 -9.19
C GLU A 559 -0.25 7.65 -9.55
N VAL A 560 -0.49 8.49 -8.54
CA VAL A 560 -0.52 9.94 -8.69
C VAL A 560 0.61 10.52 -7.87
N HIS A 561 1.34 11.46 -8.45
CA HIS A 561 2.48 12.13 -7.81
C HIS A 561 2.38 13.65 -7.98
N LEU A 562 2.97 14.44 -7.08
CA LEU A 562 3.16 15.88 -7.28
C LEU A 562 4.43 16.16 -8.10
N LYS A 563 4.35 17.05 -9.10
CA LYS A 563 5.50 17.45 -9.93
C LYS A 563 5.66 18.99 -9.97
N PRO A 564 6.85 19.53 -9.67
CA PRO A 564 7.99 18.84 -9.04
C PRO A 564 7.59 18.27 -7.67
N PRO A 565 8.26 17.22 -7.18
CA PRO A 565 7.91 16.57 -5.90
C PRO A 565 8.09 17.50 -4.70
N LEU A 566 7.67 17.02 -3.53
CA LEU A 566 8.10 17.58 -2.24
C LEU A 566 9.46 16.95 -1.88
N LEU A 567 10.30 17.65 -1.11
CA LEU A 567 11.70 17.24 -0.86
C LEU A 567 11.80 16.15 0.22
N GLU A 568 11.23 14.99 -0.08
CA GLU A 568 10.95 13.91 0.85
C GLU A 568 11.61 12.60 0.36
N LYS A 569 11.16 11.43 0.87
CA LYS A 569 11.41 10.13 0.25
C LYS A 569 10.18 9.54 -0.46
N ILE A 570 9.00 10.10 -0.25
CA ILE A 570 7.71 9.45 -0.57
C ILE A 570 7.44 9.44 -2.08
N ASP A 571 7.89 10.48 -2.78
CA ASP A 571 7.90 10.60 -4.24
C ASP A 571 8.80 9.57 -4.94
N GLN A 572 9.81 9.06 -4.23
CA GLN A 572 10.76 8.07 -4.73
C GLN A 572 10.31 6.62 -4.50
N VAL A 573 9.14 6.42 -3.87
CA VAL A 573 8.73 5.16 -3.23
C VAL A 573 7.41 4.69 -3.85
N GLY A 574 7.55 4.11 -5.03
CA GLY A 574 6.49 3.56 -5.89
C GLY A 574 7.11 2.95 -7.14
N VAL A 575 6.29 2.39 -8.04
CA VAL A 575 6.74 1.94 -9.36
C VAL A 575 6.72 3.14 -10.32
N PHE A 576 7.42 4.22 -9.96
CA PHE A 576 7.42 5.46 -10.73
C PHE A 576 8.24 5.31 -12.01
N ARG A 577 7.58 4.76 -13.03
CA ARG A 577 8.04 4.58 -14.41
C ARG A 577 8.27 5.95 -15.06
N GLU A 578 9.44 6.54 -14.80
CA GLU A 578 9.87 7.77 -15.48
C GLU A 578 10.00 7.61 -17.00
N ASP A 579 10.07 6.38 -17.50
CA ASP A 579 9.96 6.05 -18.92
C ASP A 579 8.54 6.27 -19.48
N LEU A 580 7.48 6.23 -18.65
CA LEU A 580 6.11 6.57 -19.03
C LEU A 580 5.77 8.07 -18.87
N ASP A 581 6.73 8.90 -18.44
CA ASP A 581 6.59 10.36 -18.34
C ASP A 581 6.86 11.01 -19.70
N TRP A 582 5.79 11.39 -20.41
CA TRP A 582 5.81 12.00 -21.76
C TRP A 582 6.61 13.31 -21.88
N ASN A 583 7.17 13.83 -20.78
CA ASN A 583 8.12 14.95 -20.78
C ASN A 583 9.60 14.50 -20.89
N LYS A 584 9.89 13.20 -20.96
CA LYS A 584 11.17 12.66 -21.42
C LYS A 584 11.06 12.25 -22.90
N ASN A 585 12.10 12.56 -23.67
CA ASN A 585 12.25 12.17 -25.08
C ASN A 585 12.94 10.81 -25.20
#